data_AF-A0A8B9L9E6-F1
#
_entry.id   AF-A0A8B9L9E6-F1
#
_cell.length_a   1.000
_cell.length_b   1.000
_cell.length_c   1.000
_cell.angle_alpha   90.00
_cell.angle_beta   90.00
_cell.angle_gamma   90.00
#
_symmetry.space_group_name_H-M   'P 1'
#
loop_
_entity.id
_entity.type
_entity.pdbx_description
1 polymer ?
#
loop_
_entity_poly.entity_id
_entity_poly.type
_entity_poly.pdbx_seq_one_letter_code
_entity_poly.pdbx_strand_id
1 'polypeptide(L)'
;FPFTKLYTFYRQMPFSRQLVAVVGNVDAGKSTLLGVLTHGELDNGRGLARQKLFRHKHELESGRTSSVGNDILGFDQQGVVVAVKWHKRLMMMI
;
A
#
# COMPACT_ATOMS: atom_id res chain seq x y z
N PHE A 1 -20.03 -5.35 23.53
CA PHE A 1 -20.50 -4.78 22.24
C PHE A 1 -20.37 -5.84 21.16
N PRO A 2 -21.47 -6.31 20.53
CA PRO A 2 -21.40 -7.43 19.60
C PRO A 2 -20.74 -7.04 18.27
N PHE A 3 -19.87 -7.91 17.76
CA PHE A 3 -19.08 -7.72 16.53
C PHE A 3 -19.91 -7.42 15.27
N THR A 4 -21.15 -7.93 15.21
CA THR A 4 -22.10 -7.67 14.11
C THR A 4 -22.50 -6.21 13.98
N LYS A 5 -22.55 -5.46 15.10
CA LYS A 5 -22.92 -4.05 15.09
C LYS A 5 -21.81 -3.17 14.48
N LEU A 6 -20.54 -3.53 14.71
CA LEU A 6 -19.38 -2.87 14.11
C LEU A 6 -19.32 -3.13 12.60
N TYR A 7 -19.54 -4.37 12.15
CA TYR A 7 -19.56 -4.71 10.73
C TYR A 7 -20.59 -3.90 9.94
N THR A 8 -21.84 -3.87 10.43
CA THR A 8 -22.92 -3.12 9.77
C THR A 8 -22.65 -1.62 9.78
N PHE A 9 -22.01 -1.10 10.82
CA PHE A 9 -21.60 0.30 10.91
C PHE A 9 -20.51 0.66 9.90
N TYR A 10 -19.45 -0.15 9.76
CA TYR A 10 -18.40 0.07 8.76
C TYR A 10 -18.92 -0.04 7.32
N ARG A 11 -19.93 -0.88 7.07
CA ARG A 11 -20.55 -1.03 5.73
C ARG A 11 -21.36 0.19 5.30
N GLN A 12 -21.89 0.98 6.24
CA GLN A 12 -22.69 2.18 5.94
C GLN A 12 -21.86 3.45 5.76
N MET A 13 -20.57 3.43 6.09
CA MET A 13 -19.72 4.59 5.87
C MET A 13 -19.47 4.82 4.38
N PRO A 14 -19.67 6.04 3.86
CA PRO A 14 -19.34 6.35 2.48
C PRO A 14 -17.83 6.21 2.29
N PHE A 15 -17.41 5.19 1.54
CA PHE A 15 -16.02 4.95 1.18
C PHE A 15 -15.79 5.33 -0.29
N SER A 16 -14.94 6.32 -0.54
CA SER A 16 -14.48 6.64 -1.88
C SER A 16 -13.19 5.86 -2.20
N ARG A 17 -13.25 4.92 -3.16
CA ARG A 17 -12.05 4.26 -3.69
C ARG A 17 -11.50 5.04 -4.87
N GLN A 18 -10.20 5.32 -4.86
CA GLN A 18 -9.48 5.91 -5.98
C GLN A 18 -8.35 4.96 -6.38
N LEU A 19 -8.19 4.71 -7.68
CA LEU A 19 -7.10 3.91 -8.23
C LEU A 19 -6.11 4.87 -8.90
N VAL A 20 -4.88 4.86 -8.40
CA VAL A 20 -3.80 5.71 -8.92
C VAL A 20 -2.72 4.81 -9.50
N ALA A 21 -2.36 5.04 -10.76
CA ALA A 21 -1.28 4.34 -11.42
C ALA A 21 -0.04 5.25 -11.49
N VAL A 22 1.13 4.70 -11.16
CA VAL A 22 2.42 5.40 -11.27
C VAL A 22 3.17 4.84 -12.47
N VAL A 23 3.40 5.69 -13.48
CA VAL A 23 4.07 5.32 -14.73
C VAL A 23 5.26 6.26 -14.96
N GLY A 24 6.30 5.78 -15.63
CA GLY A 24 7.51 6.56 -15.89
C GLY A 24 8.69 5.67 -16.27
N ASN A 25 9.81 6.28 -16.64
CA ASN A 25 11.00 5.58 -17.13
C ASN A 25 11.59 4.60 -16.10
N VAL A 26 12.40 3.65 -16.57
CA VAL A 26 13.25 2.81 -15.72
C VAL A 26 14.11 3.73 -14.83
N ASP A 27 14.27 3.37 -13.56
CA ASP A 27 15.02 4.12 -12.53
C ASP A 27 14.45 5.47 -12.10
N ALA A 28 13.26 5.88 -12.56
CA ALA A 28 12.56 7.09 -12.10
C ALA A 28 12.06 7.05 -10.64
N GLY A 29 12.47 6.05 -9.84
CA GLY A 29 12.10 5.96 -8.43
C GLY A 29 10.66 5.55 -8.12
N LYS A 30 9.87 5.09 -9.11
CA LYS A 30 8.45 4.71 -8.95
C LYS A 30 8.22 3.75 -7.78
N SER A 31 8.95 2.65 -7.76
CA SER A 31 8.83 1.63 -6.71
C SER A 31 9.36 2.13 -5.36
N THR A 32 10.36 3.02 -5.36
CA THR A 32 10.83 3.65 -4.12
C THR A 32 9.74 4.54 -3.53
N LEU A 33 9.12 5.41 -4.34
CA LEU A 33 8.05 6.29 -3.91
C LEU A 33 6.85 5.50 -3.38
N LEU A 34 6.42 4.47 -4.11
CA LEU A 34 5.34 3.59 -3.66
C LEU A 34 5.69 2.92 -2.33
N GLY A 35 6.91 2.40 -2.18
CA GLY A 35 7.37 1.76 -0.95
C GLY A 35 7.33 2.70 0.25
N VAL A 36 7.75 3.97 0.07
CA VAL A 36 7.69 4.99 1.13
C VAL A 36 6.25 5.32 1.51
N LEU A 37 5.38 5.55 0.52
CA LEU A 37 3.98 5.92 0.75
C LEU A 37 3.17 4.81 1.43
N THR A 38 3.46 3.55 1.08
CA THR A 38 2.65 2.41 1.54
C THR A 38 3.20 1.82 2.82
N HIS A 39 4.51 1.93 3.10
CA HIS A 39 5.12 1.38 4.31
C HIS A 39 5.42 2.46 5.37
N GLY A 40 5.32 3.75 5.04
CA GLY A 40 5.54 4.86 5.97
C GLY A 40 7.00 5.01 6.42
N GLU A 41 7.93 4.34 5.76
CA GLU A 41 9.37 4.40 6.06
C GLU A 41 10.10 5.07 4.89
N LEU A 42 10.94 6.05 5.21
CA LEU A 42 11.78 6.72 4.22
C LEU A 42 12.82 5.75 3.66
N ASP A 43 13.11 5.88 2.37
CA ASP A 43 14.17 5.09 1.74
C ASP A 43 15.55 5.56 2.23
N ASN A 44 16.45 4.62 2.49
CA ASN A 44 17.82 4.90 2.95
C ASN A 44 18.81 5.17 1.79
N GLY A 45 18.30 5.41 0.57
CA GLY A 45 19.09 5.56 -0.65
C GLY A 45 19.70 4.25 -1.18
N ARG A 46 19.49 3.12 -0.49
CA ARG A 46 19.90 1.77 -0.93
C ARG A 46 18.73 0.91 -1.40
N GLY A 47 17.55 1.52 -1.57
CA GLY A 47 16.35 0.85 -2.04
C GLY A 47 15.65 -0.01 -0.99
N LEU A 48 15.84 0.28 0.31
CA LEU A 48 15.13 -0.38 1.41
C LEU A 48 13.61 -0.32 1.24
N ALA A 49 13.08 0.85 0.85
CA ALA A 49 11.64 1.01 0.63
C ALA A 49 11.16 0.17 -0.56
N ARG A 50 11.95 0.12 -1.64
CA ARG A 50 11.64 -0.66 -2.84
C ARG A 50 11.75 -2.17 -2.63
N GLN A 51 12.68 -2.64 -1.79
CA GLN A 51 12.85 -4.07 -1.50
C GLN A 51 11.58 -4.71 -0.93
N LYS A 52 10.78 -3.95 -0.18
CA LYS A 52 9.49 -4.40 0.36
C LYS A 52 8.44 -4.67 -0.72
N LEU A 53 8.62 -4.12 -1.92
CA LEU A 53 7.72 -4.31 -3.05
C LEU A 53 8.14 -5.49 -3.95
N PHE A 54 9.35 -6.04 -3.77
CA PHE A 54 9.80 -7.16 -4.59
C PHE A 54 9.02 -8.44 -4.24
N ARG A 55 8.47 -9.06 -5.29
CA ARG A 55 7.65 -10.28 -5.20
C ARG A 55 8.38 -11.49 -5.75
N HIS A 56 9.40 -11.28 -6.57
CA HIS A 56 10.15 -12.35 -7.21
C HIS A 56 11.63 -12.32 -6.86
N LYS A 57 12.23 -13.51 -6.80
CA LYS A 57 13.66 -13.68 -6.49
C LYS A 57 14.57 -12.89 -7.44
N HIS A 58 14.23 -12.87 -8.74
CA HIS A 58 14.99 -12.13 -9.74
C HIS A 58 14.92 -10.60 -9.58
N GLU A 59 13.89 -10.06 -8.90
CA GLU A 59 13.82 -8.63 -8.56
C GLU A 59 14.76 -8.28 -7.41
N LEU A 60 14.89 -9.17 -6.42
CA LEU A 60 15.87 -9.07 -5.34
C LEU A 60 17.31 -9.17 -5.88
N GLU A 61 17.56 -10.13 -6.76
CA GLU A 61 18.89 -10.36 -7.36
C GLU A 61 19.32 -9.20 -8.28
N SER A 62 18.42 -8.72 -9.15
CA SER A 62 18.72 -7.61 -10.07
C SER A 62 18.62 -6.22 -9.43
N GLY A 63 17.93 -6.11 -8.30
CA GLY A 63 17.57 -4.82 -7.71
C GLY A 63 16.65 -4.01 -8.63
N ARG A 64 15.86 -4.63 -9.51
CA ARG A 64 14.91 -3.94 -10.40
C ARG A 64 13.51 -4.52 -10.22
N THR A 65 12.50 -3.65 -10.23
CA THR A 65 11.10 -4.08 -10.26
C THR A 65 10.75 -4.51 -11.67
N SER A 66 10.37 -5.77 -11.85
CA SER A 66 9.92 -6.36 -13.12
C SER A 66 8.41 -6.64 -13.12
N SER A 67 7.77 -6.57 -11.94
CA SER A 67 6.36 -6.87 -11.73
C SER A 67 5.52 -5.63 -11.40
N VAL A 68 4.23 -5.69 -11.72
CA VAL A 68 3.27 -4.65 -11.32
C VAL A 68 2.78 -4.96 -9.91
N GLY A 69 3.10 -4.05 -8.97
CA GLY A 69 2.64 -4.08 -7.60
C GLY A 69 1.32 -3.32 -7.42
N ASN A 70 0.45 -3.84 -6.55
CA ASN A 70 -0.74 -3.13 -6.07
C ASN A 70 -0.60 -2.99 -4.56
N ASP A 71 -0.65 -1.76 -4.07
CA ASP A 71 -0.63 -1.43 -2.65
C ASP A 71 -1.86 -0.58 -2.31
N ILE A 72 -2.30 -0.66 -1.05
CA ILE A 72 -3.47 0.05 -0.56
C ILE A 72 -3.01 1.08 0.46
N LEU A 73 -3.43 2.34 0.29
CA LEU A 73 -3.22 3.42 1.25
C LEU A 73 -4.57 3.90 1.78
N GLY A 74 -4.70 3.97 3.10
CA GLY A 74 -5.93 4.42 3.77
C GLY A 74 -5.77 5.82 4.35
N PHE A 75 -6.81 6.63 4.19
CA PHE A 75 -6.93 7.98 4.76
C PHE A 75 -8.16 8.04 5.67
N ASP A 76 -8.07 8.79 6.76
CA ASP A 76 -9.23 9.16 7.56
C ASP A 76 -10.00 10.34 6.94
N GLN A 77 -11.07 10.77 7.61
CA GLN A 77 -11.91 11.89 7.15
C GLN A 77 -11.18 13.24 7.14
N GLN A 78 -10.05 13.34 7.85
CA GLN A 78 -9.21 14.52 7.95
C GLN A 78 -8.06 14.48 6.93
N GLY A 79 -7.97 13.42 6.11
CA GLY A 79 -6.91 13.23 5.13
C GLY A 79 -5.59 12.73 5.73
N VAL A 80 -5.60 12.30 6.99
CA VAL A 80 -4.42 11.74 7.66
C VAL A 80 -4.26 10.29 7.24
N VAL A 81 -3.01 9.91 6.93
CA VAL A 81 -2.65 8.53 6.59
C VAL A 81 -2.81 7.65 7.83
N VAL A 82 -3.78 6.74 7.82
CA VAL A 82 -4.01 5.78 8.91
C VAL A 82 -3.14 4.51 8.80
N ALA A 83 -2.29 4.45 7.77
CA ALA A 83 -1.32 3.40 7.47
C ALA A 83 -1.90 1.97 7.34
N VAL A 84 -1.13 1.13 6.66
CA VAL A 84 -1.58 -0.06 5.93
C VAL A 84 -1.72 -1.30 6.83
N LYS A 85 -2.28 -1.12 8.03
CA LYS A 85 -2.56 -2.22 8.99
C LYS A 85 -3.89 -2.95 8.69
N TRP A 86 -4.43 -2.78 7.48
CA TRP A 86 -5.69 -3.38 7.05
C TRP A 86 -5.51 -4.72 6.34
N HIS A 87 -4.28 -5.12 6.03
CA HIS A 87 -3.97 -6.25 5.14
C HIS A 87 -4.47 -7.63 5.62
N LYS A 88 -5.01 -7.76 6.84
CA LYS A 88 -5.60 -9.03 7.32
C LYS A 88 -6.94 -8.94 8.03
N ARG A 89 -7.38 -7.77 8.52
CA ARG A 89 -8.56 -7.70 9.42
C ARG A 89 -9.84 -7.17 8.78
N LEU A 90 -9.75 -6.30 7.78
CA LEU A 90 -10.94 -5.78 7.07
C LEU A 90 -11.33 -6.60 5.84
N MET A 91 -10.37 -7.23 5.14
CA MET A 91 -10.72 -8.11 4.00
C MET A 91 -11.40 -9.42 4.41
N MET A 92 -11.35 -9.83 5.69
CA MET A 92 -12.22 -10.91 6.20
C MET A 92 -13.64 -10.43 6.52
N MET A 93 -13.90 -9.12 6.41
CA MET A 93 -15.18 -8.49 6.73
C MET A 93 -15.82 -7.82 5.49
N ILE A 94 -15.46 -8.24 4.28
CA ILE A 94 -16.13 -7.88 3.02
C ILE A 94 -16.27 -9.16 2.21
#